data_AF-A0A1F8EBF0-F1
#
_entry.id   AF-A0A1F8EBF0-F1
#
_cell.length_a   1.000
_cell.length_b   1.000
_cell.length_c   1.000
_cell.angle_alpha   90.00
_cell.angle_beta   90.00
_cell.angle_gamma   90.00
#
_symmetry.space_group_name_H-M   'P 1'
#
loop_
_entity.id
_entity.type
_entity.pdbx_description
1 polymer ?
#
loop_
_entity_poly.entity_id
_entity_poly.type
_entity_poly.pdbx_seq_one_letter_code
_entity_poly.pdbx_strand_id
1 'polypeptide(L)'
;MLEIFNIASWSVIKKAMNNQRGSIIIYSLLILLSIVTISVALIRIISPKFQILREASYSMIALYAADSGMEWCLFSNRTNPASSIPSKLQQLNTIPGVVMGYYDFDGAGVSACPYNAELNFRTVGTYRGISRSLGIQ
;
A
#
# COMPACT_ATOMS: atom_id res chain seq x y z
N MET A 1 -22.50 -40.05 62.73
CA MET A 1 -21.20 -40.31 62.07
C MET A 1 -21.12 -39.73 60.64
N LEU A 2 -22.22 -39.33 59.99
CA LEU A 2 -22.23 -38.73 58.64
C LEU A 2 -22.03 -37.20 58.60
N GLU A 3 -22.37 -36.48 59.66
CA GLU A 3 -22.25 -35.00 59.75
C GLU A 3 -20.79 -34.50 59.81
N ILE A 4 -19.89 -35.26 60.44
CA ILE A 4 -18.48 -34.87 60.65
C ILE A 4 -17.68 -34.94 59.33
N PHE A 5 -18.07 -35.83 58.42
CA PHE A 5 -17.41 -36.00 57.12
C PHE A 5 -17.66 -34.79 56.19
N ASN A 6 -18.82 -34.15 56.32
CA ASN A 6 -19.21 -33.00 55.50
C ASN A 6 -18.41 -31.73 55.90
N ILE A 7 -18.23 -31.50 57.20
CA ILE A 7 -17.50 -30.32 57.71
C ILE A 7 -15.98 -30.44 57.45
N ALA A 8 -15.43 -31.66 57.56
CA ALA A 8 -14.02 -31.93 57.24
C ALA A 8 -13.72 -31.70 55.75
N SER A 9 -14.63 -32.10 54.86
CA SER A 9 -14.51 -31.86 53.41
C SER A 9 -14.46 -30.37 53.06
N TRP A 10 -15.37 -29.56 53.63
CA TRP A 10 -15.40 -28.11 53.41
C TRP A 10 -14.18 -27.38 53.98
N SER A 11 -13.63 -27.86 55.11
CA SER A 11 -12.39 -27.37 55.70
C SER A 11 -11.17 -27.63 54.79
N VAL A 12 -11.06 -28.84 54.23
CA VAL A 12 -9.98 -29.23 53.31
C VAL A 12 -10.06 -28.44 51.99
N ILE A 13 -11.27 -28.24 51.45
CA ILE A 13 -11.48 -27.45 50.23
C ILE A 13 -11.13 -25.98 50.47
N LYS A 14 -11.54 -25.36 51.59
CA LYS A 14 -11.15 -23.99 51.93
C LYS A 14 -9.64 -23.83 52.09
N LYS A 15 -8.96 -24.82 52.69
CA LYS A 15 -7.49 -24.82 52.84
C LYS A 15 -6.78 -24.99 51.49
N ALA A 16 -7.29 -25.85 50.60
CA ALA A 16 -6.78 -26.03 49.25
C ALA A 16 -6.97 -24.78 48.39
N MET A 17 -8.14 -24.11 48.48
CA MET A 17 -8.39 -22.86 47.78
C MET A 17 -7.50 -21.72 48.30
N ASN A 18 -7.26 -21.60 49.61
CA ASN A 18 -6.35 -20.58 50.15
C ASN A 18 -4.90 -20.77 49.69
N ASN A 19 -4.44 -22.01 49.50
CA ASN A 19 -3.10 -22.31 48.96
C ASN A 19 -2.97 -22.08 47.44
N GLN A 20 -4.08 -21.94 46.71
CA GLN A 20 -4.10 -21.76 45.25
C GLN A 20 -4.30 -20.29 44.83
N ARG A 21 -4.59 -19.36 45.77
CA ARG A 21 -4.89 -17.94 45.50
C ARG A 21 -3.75 -17.16 44.84
N GLY A 22 -2.49 -17.56 45.04
CA GLY A 22 -1.34 -16.92 44.37
C GLY A 22 -1.17 -17.35 42.91
N SER A 23 -1.58 -18.58 42.59
CA SER A 23 -1.34 -19.20 41.28
C SER A 23 -2.20 -18.57 40.17
N ILE A 24 -3.42 -18.17 40.50
CA ILE A 24 -4.36 -17.61 39.51
C ILE A 24 -3.92 -16.27 38.93
N ILE A 25 -3.21 -15.45 39.72
CA ILE A 25 -2.64 -14.17 39.27
C ILE A 25 -1.48 -14.39 38.31
N ILE A 26 -0.68 -15.43 38.55
CA ILE A 26 0.44 -15.80 37.68
C ILE A 26 -0.08 -16.32 36.34
N TYR A 27 -1.10 -17.18 36.35
CA TYR A 27 -1.71 -17.69 35.12
C TYR A 27 -2.37 -16.58 34.29
N SER A 28 -3.09 -15.65 34.91
CA SER A 28 -3.70 -14.54 34.17
C SER A 28 -2.63 -13.64 33.55
N LEU A 29 -1.53 -13.38 34.26
CA LEU A 29 -0.40 -12.61 33.74
C LEU A 29 0.26 -13.32 32.55
N LEU A 30 0.49 -14.63 32.65
CA LEU A 30 1.06 -15.43 31.56
C LEU A 30 0.18 -15.42 30.32
N ILE A 31 -1.14 -15.58 30.48
CA ILE A 31 -2.09 -15.51 29.38
C ILE A 31 -2.08 -14.11 28.76
N LEU A 32 -2.08 -13.05 29.56
CA LEU A 32 -2.04 -11.67 29.07
C LEU A 32 -0.74 -11.38 28.29
N LEU A 33 0.41 -11.80 28.81
CA LEU A 33 1.70 -11.69 28.10
C LEU A 33 1.71 -12.48 26.80
N SER A 34 1.11 -13.67 26.78
CA SER A 34 1.02 -14.49 25.57
C SER A 34 0.19 -13.79 24.48
N ILE A 35 -0.95 -13.18 24.84
CA ILE A 35 -1.81 -12.46 23.89
C ILE A 35 -1.09 -11.20 23.36
N VAL A 36 -0.40 -10.46 24.24
CA VAL A 36 0.35 -9.27 23.85
C VAL A 36 1.49 -9.61 22.89
N THR A 37 2.27 -10.66 23.18
CA THR A 37 3.39 -11.08 22.31
C THR A 37 2.91 -11.53 20.94
N ILE A 38 1.82 -12.30 20.86
CA ILE A 38 1.20 -12.69 19.59
C ILE A 38 0.73 -11.46 18.81
N SER A 39 0.10 -10.50 19.49
CA SER A 39 -0.38 -9.26 18.86
C SER A 39 0.76 -8.43 18.27
N VAL A 40 1.86 -8.27 19.00
CA VAL A 40 3.06 -7.54 18.52
C VAL A 40 3.72 -8.28 17.35
N ALA A 41 3.77 -9.62 17.38
CA ALA A 41 4.30 -10.42 16.28
C ALA A 41 3.49 -10.22 15.00
N LEU A 42 2.15 -10.18 15.09
CA LEU A 42 1.27 -9.92 13.95
C LEU A 42 1.47 -8.51 13.37
N ILE A 43 1.60 -7.49 14.21
CA ILE A 43 1.83 -6.11 13.73
C ILE A 43 3.12 -6.02 12.91
N ARG A 44 4.19 -6.71 13.33
CA ARG A 44 5.46 -6.74 12.59
C ARG A 44 5.33 -7.39 11.20
N ILE A 45 4.49 -8.42 11.08
CA ILE A 45 4.25 -9.10 9.80
C ILE A 45 3.38 -8.24 8.86
N ILE A 46 2.42 -7.50 9.41
CA ILE A 46 1.46 -6.72 8.60
C ILE A 46 2.03 -5.36 8.18
N SER A 47 2.88 -4.73 8.99
CA SER A 47 3.47 -3.42 8.72
C SER A 47 4.08 -3.26 7.31
N PRO A 48 4.95 -4.15 6.80
CA PRO A 48 5.53 -4.00 5.46
C PRO A 48 4.48 -4.11 4.34
N LYS A 49 3.37 -4.83 4.56
CA LYS A 49 2.31 -4.98 3.55
C LYS A 49 1.61 -3.65 3.24
N PHE A 50 1.48 -2.75 4.22
CA PHE A 50 0.90 -1.43 4.00
C PHE A 50 1.75 -0.55 3.08
N GLN A 51 3.07 -0.67 3.15
CA GLN A 51 3.95 0.07 2.26
C GLN A 51 3.77 -0.39 0.80
N ILE A 52 3.77 -1.71 0.59
CA ILE A 52 3.57 -2.31 -0.74
C ILE A 52 2.21 -1.88 -1.33
N LEU A 53 1.14 -1.89 -0.52
CA LEU A 53 -0.18 -1.44 -0.98
C LEU A 53 -0.20 0.04 -1.38
N ARG A 54 0.51 0.90 -0.65
CA ARG A 54 0.63 2.32 -1.01
C ARG A 54 1.41 2.51 -2.30
N GLU A 55 2.51 1.79 -2.47
CA GLU A 55 3.29 1.83 -3.70
C GLU A 55 2.49 1.32 -4.90
N ALA A 56 1.71 0.25 -4.72
CA ALA A 56 0.79 -0.24 -5.75
C ALA A 56 -0.29 0.80 -6.11
N SER A 57 -0.88 1.47 -5.12
CA SER A 57 -1.86 2.54 -5.36
C SER A 57 -1.26 3.73 -6.12
N TYR A 58 -0.08 4.20 -5.71
CA TYR A 58 0.60 5.30 -6.38
C TYR A 58 1.06 4.91 -7.80
N SER A 59 1.45 3.65 -7.98
CA SER A 59 1.75 3.08 -9.28
C SER A 59 0.56 3.10 -10.23
N MET A 60 -0.66 2.85 -9.75
CA MET A 60 -1.86 2.91 -10.60
C MET A 60 -2.14 4.34 -11.08
N ILE A 61 -1.93 5.33 -10.20
CA ILE A 61 -2.10 6.75 -10.56
C ILE A 61 -1.02 7.18 -11.58
N ALA A 62 0.22 6.76 -11.36
CA ALA A 62 1.32 6.98 -12.30
C ALA A 62 1.06 6.32 -13.66
N LEU A 63 0.51 5.10 -13.67
CA LEU A 63 0.13 4.39 -14.89
C LEU A 63 -1.01 5.09 -15.63
N TYR A 64 -2.06 5.50 -14.91
CA TYR A 64 -3.17 6.27 -15.47
C TYR A 64 -2.69 7.56 -16.17
N ALA A 65 -1.72 8.25 -15.57
CA ALA A 65 -1.13 9.45 -16.16
C ALA A 65 -0.31 9.13 -17.42
N ALA A 66 0.45 8.03 -17.43
CA ALA A 66 1.18 7.59 -18.63
C ALA A 66 0.22 7.22 -19.77
N ASP A 67 -0.87 6.51 -19.46
CA ASP A 67 -1.88 6.06 -20.42
C ASP A 67 -2.64 7.25 -21.03
N SER A 68 -3.08 8.18 -20.17
CA SER A 68 -3.74 9.42 -20.61
C SER A 68 -2.84 10.28 -21.50
N GLY A 69 -1.55 10.38 -21.16
CA GLY A 69 -0.57 11.08 -22.00
C GLY A 69 -0.39 10.39 -23.36
N MET A 70 -0.36 9.06 -23.39
CA MET A 70 -0.21 8.29 -24.63
C MET A 70 -1.41 8.50 -25.55
N GLU A 71 -2.62 8.41 -25.01
CA GLU A 71 -3.86 8.65 -25.76
C GLU A 71 -3.92 10.09 -26.31
N TRP A 72 -3.49 11.08 -25.53
CA TRP A 72 -3.42 12.46 -26.03
C TRP A 72 -2.42 12.58 -27.19
N CYS A 73 -1.26 11.95 -27.08
CA CYS A 73 -0.26 11.94 -28.14
C CYS A 73 -0.81 11.34 -29.45
N LEU A 74 -1.47 10.18 -29.34
CA LEU A 74 -2.12 9.50 -30.47
C LEU A 74 -3.25 10.34 -31.06
N PHE A 75 -4.06 10.96 -30.22
CA PHE A 75 -5.15 11.84 -30.66
C PHE A 75 -4.60 13.02 -31.46
N SER A 76 -3.57 13.71 -30.95
CA SER A 76 -2.93 14.85 -31.61
C SER A 76 -2.26 14.45 -32.92
N ASN A 77 -1.67 13.25 -33.00
CA ASN A 77 -1.11 12.72 -34.26
C ASN A 77 -2.21 12.48 -35.30
N ARG A 78 -3.40 11.98 -34.91
CA ARG A 78 -4.52 11.69 -35.81
C ARG A 78 -5.30 12.91 -36.29
N THR A 79 -5.54 13.91 -35.44
CA THR A 79 -6.52 14.98 -35.73
C THR A 79 -5.92 16.29 -36.27
N ASN A 80 -4.59 16.42 -36.34
CA ASN A 80 -3.92 17.63 -36.83
C ASN A 80 -4.30 18.98 -36.15
N PRO A 81 -4.52 19.05 -34.82
CA PRO A 81 -4.54 20.34 -34.13
C PRO A 81 -3.10 20.73 -33.71
N ALA A 82 -2.43 21.58 -34.49
CA ALA A 82 -1.18 22.23 -34.07
C ALA A 82 -1.29 22.97 -32.72
N SER A 83 -2.53 23.25 -32.27
CA SER A 83 -2.87 23.97 -31.04
C SER A 83 -2.99 23.09 -29.78
N SER A 84 -2.95 21.75 -29.88
CA SER A 84 -3.08 20.85 -28.72
C SER A 84 -1.95 19.83 -28.58
N ILE A 85 -0.76 20.16 -29.11
CA ILE A 85 0.44 19.36 -28.87
C ILE A 85 0.77 19.47 -27.38
N PRO A 86 0.74 18.35 -26.63
CA PRO A 86 1.02 18.40 -25.21
C PRO A 86 2.47 18.82 -24.95
N SER A 87 2.66 19.67 -23.95
CA SER A 87 3.98 20.13 -23.54
C SER A 87 4.83 18.96 -23.02
N LYS A 88 6.14 19.05 -23.24
CA LYS A 88 7.19 18.10 -22.79
C LYS A 88 6.98 17.52 -21.38
N LEU A 89 6.57 18.37 -20.45
CA LEU A 89 6.10 18.00 -19.12
C LEU A 89 4.75 18.67 -18.89
N GLN A 90 3.81 17.92 -18.33
CA GLN A 90 2.48 18.42 -18.04
C GLN A 90 2.03 17.96 -16.67
N GLN A 91 1.69 18.92 -15.82
CA GLN A 91 1.10 18.62 -14.53
C GLN A 91 -0.41 18.42 -14.70
N LEU A 92 -0.94 17.35 -14.13
CA LEU A 92 -2.37 17.08 -14.21
C LEU A 92 -3.11 17.94 -13.19
N ASN A 93 -3.91 18.90 -13.65
CA ASN A 93 -4.71 19.76 -12.76
C ASN A 93 -5.76 18.97 -11.97
N THR A 94 -6.19 17.82 -12.50
CA THR A 94 -7.19 16.94 -11.90
C THR A 94 -6.67 16.20 -10.66
N ILE A 95 -5.37 15.93 -10.58
CA ILE A 95 -4.76 15.19 -9.46
C ILE A 95 -3.47 15.89 -9.02
N PRO A 96 -3.43 16.49 -7.82
CA PRO A 96 -2.26 17.25 -7.38
C PRO A 96 -1.04 16.35 -7.23
N GLY A 97 0.08 16.78 -7.82
CA GLY A 97 1.36 16.07 -7.77
C GLY A 97 1.53 14.94 -8.80
N VAL A 98 0.60 14.79 -9.74
CA VAL A 98 0.79 13.95 -10.93
C VAL A 98 1.47 14.74 -12.01
N VAL A 99 2.56 14.20 -12.55
CA VAL A 99 3.31 14.76 -13.68
C VAL A 99 3.29 13.75 -14.81
N MET A 100 2.97 14.20 -16.01
CA MET A 100 3.14 13.47 -17.26
C MET A 100 4.35 14.02 -17.99
N GLY A 101 5.15 13.15 -18.59
CA GLY A 101 6.27 13.51 -19.45
C GLY A 101 6.30 12.69 -20.71
N TYR A 102 6.85 13.29 -21.77
CA TYR A 102 6.96 12.69 -23.09
C TYR A 102 8.44 12.60 -23.47
N TYR A 103 8.85 11.46 -23.98
CA TYR A 103 10.24 11.14 -24.29
C TYR A 103 10.32 10.47 -25.66
N ASP A 104 11.40 10.75 -26.37
CA ASP A 104 11.76 9.99 -27.56
C ASP A 104 12.24 8.59 -27.13
N PHE A 105 12.03 7.58 -27.97
CA PHE A 105 12.53 6.23 -27.72
C PHE A 105 14.04 6.14 -27.96
N ASP A 106 14.56 6.89 -28.94
CA ASP A 106 15.96 6.85 -29.34
C ASP A 106 16.84 7.90 -28.63
N GLY A 107 16.21 8.83 -27.91
CA GLY A 107 16.90 9.88 -27.16
C GLY A 107 16.36 10.02 -25.74
N ALA A 108 17.25 10.08 -24.74
CA ALA A 108 16.91 10.40 -23.35
C ALA A 108 16.35 11.83 -23.13
N GLY A 109 16.08 12.57 -24.21
CA GLY A 109 15.58 13.92 -24.18
C GLY A 109 14.06 13.95 -24.03
N VAL A 110 13.58 14.88 -23.19
CA VAL A 110 12.15 15.19 -23.12
C VAL A 110 11.73 15.73 -24.51
N SER A 111 10.87 15.01 -25.21
CA SER A 111 10.40 15.34 -26.55
C SER A 111 8.93 15.74 -26.48
N ALA A 112 8.48 16.63 -27.36
CA ALA A 112 7.04 16.89 -27.49
C ALA A 112 6.46 15.83 -28.43
N CYS A 113 5.20 15.45 -28.25
CA CYS A 113 4.50 14.55 -29.16
C CYS A 113 4.61 15.04 -30.60
N PRO A 114 5.34 14.33 -31.48
CA PRO A 114 5.60 14.83 -32.81
C PRO A 114 4.35 14.66 -33.68
N TYR A 115 3.97 15.75 -34.34
CA TYR A 115 2.89 15.77 -35.32
C TYR A 115 3.40 15.20 -36.66
N ASN A 116 2.69 14.25 -37.26
CA ASN A 116 3.07 13.53 -38.50
C ASN A 116 4.44 12.83 -38.50
N ALA A 117 5.01 12.53 -37.34
CA ALA A 117 6.20 11.68 -37.28
C ALA A 117 5.82 10.23 -36.98
N GLU A 118 6.81 9.35 -37.16
CA GLU A 118 6.75 7.94 -36.78
C GLU A 118 6.34 7.81 -35.31
N LEU A 119 5.50 6.83 -34.99
CA LEU A 119 4.96 6.58 -33.65
C LEU A 119 6.04 5.97 -32.75
N ASN A 120 7.10 6.71 -32.48
CA ASN A 120 8.24 6.27 -31.68
C ASN A 120 8.39 7.18 -30.45
N PHE A 121 7.44 7.06 -29.51
CA PHE A 121 7.45 7.89 -28.30
C PHE A 121 7.07 7.10 -27.05
N ARG A 122 7.61 7.56 -25.92
CA ARG A 122 7.38 7.02 -24.59
C ARG A 122 6.73 8.08 -23.71
N THR A 123 5.64 7.72 -23.07
CA THR A 123 4.99 8.55 -22.04
C THR A 123 5.37 8.04 -20.66
N VAL A 124 5.60 8.95 -19.73
CA VAL A 124 5.94 8.64 -18.33
C VAL A 124 5.01 9.41 -17.42
N GLY A 125 4.27 8.70 -16.60
CA GLY A 125 3.50 9.28 -15.51
C GLY A 125 4.26 9.11 -14.19
N THR A 126 4.36 10.18 -13.42
CA THR A 126 5.02 10.21 -12.12
C THR A 126 4.06 10.71 -11.05
N TYR A 127 3.94 9.95 -9.96
CA TYR A 127 3.15 10.33 -8.78
C TYR A 127 3.85 9.89 -7.50
N ARG A 128 4.06 10.84 -6.56
CA ARG A 128 4.70 10.60 -5.25
C ARG A 128 5.99 9.76 -5.32
N GLY A 129 6.83 10.03 -6.32
CA GLY A 129 8.13 9.36 -6.53
C GLY A 129 8.06 8.04 -7.30
N ILE A 130 6.87 7.52 -7.61
CA ILE A 130 6.70 6.33 -8.44
C ILE A 130 6.45 6.77 -9.88
N SER A 131 7.23 6.21 -10.81
CA SER A 131 7.09 6.48 -12.23
C SER A 131 6.73 5.21 -13.00
N ARG A 132 5.79 5.33 -13.93
CA ARG A 132 5.42 4.27 -14.87
C ARG A 132 5.51 4.81 -16.29
N SER A 133 6.01 3.99 -17.20
CA SER A 133 6.18 4.37 -18.59
C SER A 133 5.42 3.45 -19.51
N LEU A 134 4.81 4.03 -20.54
CA LEU A 134 4.20 3.32 -21.66
C LEU A 134 4.88 3.82 -22.94
N GLY A 135 5.04 2.94 -23.91
CA GLY A 135 5.72 3.28 -25.15
C GLY A 135 5.12 2.52 -26.32
N ILE A 136 5.06 3.20 -27.45
CA ILE A 136 4.69 2.64 -28.74
C ILE A 136 5.91 2.85 -29.65
N GLN A 137 6.25 1.79 -30.39
CA GLN A 137 7.31 1.71 -31.37
C GLN A 137 6.76 1.07 -32.65
#